data_AF-A0A081AYY9-F1
#
_entry.id   AF-A0A081AYY9-F1
#
_cell.length_a   1.000
_cell.length_b   1.000
_cell.length_c   1.000
_cell.angle_alpha   90.00
_cell.angle_beta   90.00
_cell.angle_gamma   90.00
#
_symmetry.space_group_name_H-M   'P 1'
#
loop_
_entity.id
_entity.type
_entity.pdbx_description
1 polymer ?
#
loop_
_entity_poly.entity_id
_entity_poly.type
_entity_poly.pdbx_seq_one_letter_code
_entity_poly.pdbx_strand_id
1 'polypeptide(L)' 'MWTTICSDMARVDSQLLMENMKVFIVVKSQLVPCVVCALTKPHKMRYQLLKCSSETCKEAAPYEECLWKGKVLTAKV' A
#
# COMPACT_ATOMS: atom_id res chain seq x y z
N MET A 1 -1.36 -3.35 -14.63
CA MET A 1 -0.93 -4.57 -13.91
C MET A 1 -0.23 -4.14 -12.61
N TRP A 2 -0.46 -4.82 -11.49
CA TRP A 2 0.27 -4.54 -10.24
C TRP A 2 1.49 -5.46 -10.14
N THR A 3 2.62 -4.94 -9.66
CA THR A 3 3.81 -5.74 -9.35
C THR A 3 3.90 -5.96 -7.84
N THR A 4 3.98 -7.21 -7.40
CA THR A 4 4.19 -7.54 -5.99
C THR A 4 5.65 -7.29 -5.63
N ILE A 5 5.90 -6.41 -4.65
CA ILE A 5 7.25 -6.13 -4.14
C ILE A 5 7.61 -7.13 -3.04
N CYS A 6 6.67 -7.35 -2.10
CA CYS A 6 6.82 -8.32 -1.01
C CYS A 6 5.44 -8.89 -0.63
N SER A 7 5.42 -10.10 -0.06
CA SER A 7 4.26 -10.71 0.60
C SER A 7 4.67 -11.27 1.96
N ASP A 8 3.69 -11.53 2.82
CA ASP A 8 3.87 -12.26 4.09
C ASP A 8 4.93 -11.66 5.04
N MET A 9 5.10 -10.34 4.99
CA MET A 9 6.02 -9.62 5.85
C MET A 9 5.44 -9.39 7.25
N ALA A 10 6.32 -9.42 8.25
CA ALA A 10 5.98 -8.94 9.59
C ALA A 10 5.58 -7.45 9.54
N ARG A 11 4.75 -7.04 10.50
CA ARG A 11 4.26 -5.65 10.57
C ARG A 11 5.40 -4.63 10.69
N VAL A 12 6.44 -4.96 11.46
CA VAL A 12 7.59 -4.06 11.67
C VAL A 12 8.38 -3.89 10.37
N ASP A 13 8.72 -4.99 9.70
CA ASP A 13 9.48 -4.95 8.45
C ASP A 13 8.70 -4.26 7.33
N SER A 14 7.39 -4.50 7.26
CA SER A 14 6.54 -3.81 6.28
C SER A 14 6.42 -2.31 6.57
N GLN A 15 6.38 -1.88 7.83
CA GLN A 15 6.41 -0.45 8.17
C GLN A 15 7.72 0.20 7.72
N LEU A 16 8.86 -0.43 8.01
CA LEU A 16 10.17 0.06 7.57
C LEU A 16 10.28 0.12 6.04
N LEU A 17 9.77 -0.89 5.33
CA LEU A 17 9.72 -0.88 3.86
C LEU A 17 8.89 0.31 3.36
N MET A 18 7.73 0.56 3.97
CA MET A 18 6.86 1.68 3.59
C MET A 18 7.49 3.04 3.88
N GLU A 19 8.26 3.18 4.97
CA GLU A 19 8.98 4.43 5.30
C GLU A 19 10.08 4.76 4.29
N ASN A 20 10.72 3.74 3.71
CA ASN A 20 11.73 3.91 2.67
C ASN A 20 11.13 4.11 1.26
N MET A 21 9.81 4.01 1.12
CA MET A 21 9.12 4.29 -0.14
C MET A 21 8.83 5.78 -0.28
N LYS A 22 8.50 6.19 -1.52
CA LYS A 22 8.15 7.57 -1.86
C LYS A 22 7.03 8.10 -0.97
N VAL A 23 7.15 9.33 -0.46
CA VAL A 23 6.10 9.96 0.36
C VAL A 23 4.72 9.85 -0.31
N PHE A 24 3.75 9.33 0.45
CA PHE A 24 2.44 8.95 -0.06
C PHE A 24 1.30 9.32 0.91
N ILE A 25 0.08 9.36 0.35
CA ILE A 25 -1.18 9.43 1.09
C ILE A 25 -2.06 8.23 0.77
N VAL A 26 -2.92 7.85 1.72
CA VAL A 26 -3.93 6.81 1.53
C VAL A 26 -5.19 7.45 0.92
N VAL A 27 -5.53 7.09 -0.31
CA VAL A 27 -6.71 7.63 -1.00
C VAL A 27 -7.93 6.71 -0.92
N LYS A 28 -7.72 5.44 -0.59
CA LYS A 28 -8.78 4.45 -0.39
C LYS A 28 -8.37 3.51 0.72
N SER A 29 -9.28 3.22 1.65
CA SER A 29 -9.08 2.29 2.76
C SER A 29 -10.38 1.53 3.00
N GLN A 30 -10.39 0.22 2.73
CA GLN A 30 -11.57 -0.61 2.89
C GLN A 30 -11.21 -1.97 3.47
N LEU A 31 -12.18 -2.65 4.07
CA LEU A 31 -12.03 -4.04 4.48
C LEU A 31 -12.51 -4.96 3.36
N VAL A 32 -11.69 -5.96 3.04
CA VAL A 32 -12.01 -7.00 2.05
C VAL A 32 -11.77 -8.38 2.66
N PRO A 33 -12.37 -9.45 2.14
CA PRO A 33 -12.01 -10.81 2.55
C PRO A 33 -10.51 -11.05 2.37
N CYS A 34 -9.87 -11.72 3.32
CA CYS A 34 -8.46 -12.07 3.18
C CYS A 34 -8.28 -13.10 2.07
N VAL A 35 -7.38 -12.80 1.13
CA VAL A 35 -6.98 -13.71 0.04
C VAL A 35 -5.51 -14.13 0.16
N VAL A 36 -4.82 -13.67 1.20
CA VAL A 36 -3.37 -13.89 1.40
C VAL A 36 -3.14 -14.98 2.44
N CYS A 37 -3.82 -14.90 3.58
CA CYS A 37 -3.65 -15.88 4.65
C CYS A 37 -4.40 -17.18 4.32
N ALA A 38 -3.73 -18.33 4.46
CA ALA A 38 -4.34 -19.66 4.32
C ALA A 38 -5.06 -20.12 5.60
N LEU A 39 -5.71 -19.20 6.31
CA LEU A 39 -6.38 -19.50 7.59
C LEU A 39 -7.69 -20.24 7.36
N THR A 40 -7.98 -21.20 8.24
CA THR A 40 -9.24 -21.98 8.23
C THR A 40 -10.47 -21.12 8.53
N LYS A 41 -10.30 -19.99 9.23
CA LYS A 41 -11.37 -19.04 9.51
C LYS A 41 -11.28 -17.84 8.56
N PRO A 42 -12.36 -17.51 7.85
CA PRO A 42 -12.43 -16.27 7.07
C PRO A 42 -12.23 -15.08 7.98
N HIS A 43 -11.28 -14.21 7.63
CA HIS A 43 -11.11 -12.92 8.27
C HIS A 43 -11.02 -11.81 7.23
N LYS A 44 -11.15 -10.57 7.69
CA LYS A 44 -11.02 -9.39 6.85
C LYS A 44 -9.56 -8.93 6.85
N MET A 45 -9.12 -8.42 5.72
CA MET A 45 -7.87 -7.69 5.55
C MET A 45 -8.18 -6.25 5.15
N ARG A 46 -7.30 -5.33 5.53
CA ARG A 46 -7.37 -3.93 5.10
C ARG A 46 -6.69 -3.78 3.75
N TYR A 47 -7.45 -3.29 2.78
CA TYR A 47 -6.99 -2.91 1.46
C TYR A 47 -6.81 -1.39 1.40
N GLN A 48 -5.60 -0.93 1.12
CA GLN A 48 -5.28 0.48 0.97
C GLN A 48 -4.68 0.78 -0.40
N LEU A 49 -5.16 1.83 -1.04
CA LEU A 49 -4.52 2.42 -2.23
C LEU A 49 -3.80 3.70 -1.83
N LEU A 50 -2.59 3.82 -2.36
CA LEU A 50 -1.68 4.92 -2.08
C LEU A 50 -1.46 5.73 -3.36
N LYS A 51 -1.38 7.06 -3.21
CA LYS A 51 -0.91 7.98 -4.24
C LYS A 51 0.29 8.74 -3.72
N CYS A 52 1.16 9.17 -4.63
CA CYS A 52 2.30 10.01 -4.29
C CYS A 52 1.82 11.37 -3.76
N SER A 53 2.50 11.87 -2.72
CA SER A 53 2.28 13.21 -2.17
C SER A 53 3.56 14.05 -2.06
N SER A 54 4.67 13.57 -2.64
CA SER A 54 5.96 14.26 -2.66
C SER A 54 5.87 15.60 -3.38
N GLU A 55 6.33 16.67 -2.72
CA GLU A 55 6.40 18.02 -3.29
C GLU A 55 7.35 18.10 -4.48
N THR A 56 8.50 17.44 -4.41
CA THR A 56 9.46 17.36 -5.51
C THR A 56 8.82 16.85 -6.81
N CYS A 57 7.86 15.93 -6.71
CA CYS A 57 7.16 15.43 -7.89
C CYS A 57 6.06 16.36 -8.39
N LYS A 58 5.47 17.16 -7.50
CA LYS A 58 4.56 18.24 -7.90
C LYS A 58 5.35 19.35 -8.60
N GLU A 59 6.53 19.71 -8.11
CA GLU A 59 7.37 20.74 -8.73
C GLU A 59 7.91 20.30 -10.09
N ALA A 60 8.34 19.04 -10.22
CA ALA A 60 8.85 18.50 -11.48
C ALA A 60 7.77 18.42 -12.57
N ALA A 61 6.50 18.26 -12.20
CA ALA A 61 5.38 18.21 -13.14
C ALA A 61 4.11 18.84 -12.52
N PRO A 62 3.99 20.18 -12.50
CA PRO A 62 2.94 20.90 -11.74
C PRO A 62 1.51 20.61 -12.18
N TYR A 63 1.33 20.22 -13.44
CA TYR A 63 0.03 20.01 -14.06
C TYR A 63 -0.34 18.53 -14.22
N GLU A 64 0.56 17.62 -13.84
CA GLU A 64 0.38 16.18 -14.04
C GLU A 64 0.35 15.46 -12.69
N GLU A 65 -0.57 14.50 -12.55
CA GLU A 65 -0.53 13.60 -11.39
C GLU A 65 0.66 12.65 -11.51
N CYS A 66 1.41 12.49 -10.42
CA CYS A 66 2.45 11.48 -10.38
C CYS A 66 1.86 10.07 -10.60
N LEU A 67 2.40 9.36 -11.59
CA LEU A 67 1.93 8.02 -11.98
C LEU A 67 2.20 6.94 -10.93
N TRP A 68 3.04 7.22 -9.93
CA TRP A 68 3.32 6.28 -8.85
C TRP A 68 2.05 6.00 -8.05
N LYS A 69 1.70 4.72 -7.95
CA LYS A 69 0.57 4.22 -7.17
C LYS A 69 1.02 3.02 -6.36
N GLY A 70 0.57 2.94 -5.12
CA GLY A 70 0.85 1.83 -4.22
C GLY A 70 -0.43 1.08 -3.84
N LYS A 71 -0.27 -0.19 -3.46
CA LYS A 71 -1.33 -1.01 -2.87
C LYS A 71 -0.77 -1.75 -1.67
N VAL A 72 -1.39 -1.57 -0.51
CA VAL A 72 -1.02 -2.24 0.73
C VAL A 72 -2.18 -3.09 1.21
N LEU A 73 -1.83 -4.29 1.64
CA LEU A 73 -2.72 -5.35 2.06
C LEU A 73 -2.27 -5.76 3.47
N THR A 74 -3.06 -5.43 4.49
CA THR A 74 -2.70 -5.71 5.89
C THR A 74 -3.77 -6.55 6.56
N ALA A 75 -3.40 -7.76 6.97
CA ALA A 75 -4.20 -8.61 7.81
C ALA A 75 -3.80 -8.41 9.29
N LYS A 76 -4.79 -8.46 10.19
CA LYS A 76 -4.54 -8.83 11.58
C LYS A 76 -4.87 -10.32 11.68
N VAL A 77 -3.85 -11.14 11.83
CA VAL A 77 -3.99 -12.57 12.14
C VAL A 77 -4.28 -12.71 13.63
#